data_AF-A0AAU3TBG3-F1
#
_entry.id   AF-A0AAU3TBG3-F1
#
_cell.length_a   1.000
_cell.length_b   1.000
_cell.length_c   1.000
_cell.angle_alpha   90.00
_cell.angle_beta   90.00
_cell.angle_gamma   90.00
#
_symmetry.space_group_name_H-M   'P 1'
#
loop_
_entity.id
_entity.type
_entity.pdbx_description
1 polymer ?
#
loop_
_entity_poly.entity_id
_entity_poly.type
_entity_poly.pdbx_seq_one_letter_code
_entity_poly.pdbx_strand_id
1 'polypeptide(L)'
;MRYPEGGGLTAERRAFREGIRLQAGVRFTAGEKTAAVAKDLRVSVRSVERWRRAWREGGMEALRSAGPANSPTVTDSQFAVLEAELGKGPSVHGFDDERWTLVRVQTVIRRRLRVGLSVATVWRLLKRPCSPEATAK
;
A
#
# COMPACT_ATOMS: atom_id res chain seq x y z
N MET A 1 -22.97 -1.78 -16.44
CA MET A 1 -21.63 -1.53 -17.01
C MET A 1 -20.60 -1.66 -15.88
N ARG A 2 -19.95 -2.83 -15.76
CA ARG A 2 -18.88 -3.09 -14.78
C ARG A 2 -17.57 -2.59 -15.37
N TYR A 3 -16.83 -1.75 -14.66
CA TYR A 3 -15.48 -1.40 -15.06
C TYR A 3 -14.55 -2.60 -14.84
N PRO A 4 -13.84 -3.09 -15.87
CA PRO A 4 -12.77 -4.05 -15.71
C PRO A 4 -11.55 -3.36 -15.07
N GLU A 5 -10.65 -4.17 -14.55
CA GLU A 5 -9.47 -3.83 -13.76
C GLU A 5 -8.72 -2.56 -14.23
N GLY A 6 -8.38 -1.64 -13.30
CA GLY A 6 -7.44 -0.54 -13.56
C GLY A 6 -7.80 0.86 -13.02
N GLY A 7 -8.90 1.01 -12.28
CA GLY A 7 -9.39 2.33 -11.85
C GLY A 7 -8.89 2.81 -10.49
N GLY A 8 -7.74 3.49 -10.41
CA GLY A 8 -7.53 4.53 -9.39
C GLY A 8 -6.18 4.54 -8.65
N LEU A 9 -5.26 5.35 -9.18
CA LEU A 9 -4.04 5.93 -8.57
C LEU A 9 -2.77 5.06 -8.63
N THR A 10 -2.05 5.21 -9.75
CA THR A 10 -0.60 4.95 -9.84
C THR A 10 0.14 5.60 -8.67
N ALA A 11 1.31 5.05 -8.29
CA ALA A 11 2.12 5.60 -7.21
C ALA A 11 2.38 7.11 -7.41
N GLU A 12 2.64 7.53 -8.64
CA GLU A 12 2.83 8.94 -9.03
C GLU A 12 1.60 9.81 -8.76
N ARG A 13 0.40 9.37 -9.16
CA ARG A 13 -0.84 10.13 -8.91
C ARG A 13 -1.16 10.20 -7.42
N ARG A 14 -0.77 9.20 -6.64
CA ARG A 14 -0.90 9.21 -5.18
C ARG A 14 0.06 10.22 -4.57
N ALA A 15 1.33 10.18 -4.95
CA ALA A 15 2.37 11.11 -4.51
C ALA A 15 1.98 12.56 -4.86
N PHE A 16 1.45 12.79 -6.07
CA PHE A 16 0.93 14.10 -6.47
C PHE A 16 -0.19 14.59 -5.54
N ARG A 17 -1.19 13.75 -5.25
CA ARG A 17 -2.30 14.10 -4.32
C ARG A 17 -1.84 14.24 -2.87
N GLU A 18 -0.79 13.53 -2.48
CA GLU A 18 -0.14 13.70 -1.19
C GLU A 18 0.60 15.03 -1.11
N GLY A 19 1.31 15.42 -2.17
CA GLY A 19 1.91 16.75 -2.29
C GLY A 19 0.89 17.87 -2.08
N ILE A 20 -0.29 17.79 -2.73
CA ILE A 20 -1.38 18.76 -2.53
C ILE A 20 -1.84 18.81 -1.07
N ARG A 21 -1.96 17.66 -0.41
CA ARG A 21 -2.34 17.58 1.01
C ARG A 21 -1.31 18.22 1.91
N LEU A 22 -0.02 17.95 1.67
CA LEU A 22 1.08 18.53 2.43
C LEU A 22 1.17 20.05 2.22
N GLN A 23 0.97 20.54 0.98
CA GLN A 23 0.87 21.98 0.72
C GLN A 23 -0.27 22.63 1.49
N ALA A 24 -1.44 21.98 1.59
CA ALA A 24 -2.54 22.46 2.44
C ALA A 24 -2.11 22.51 3.92
N GLY A 25 -1.38 21.50 4.39
CA GLY A 25 -0.84 21.45 5.76
C GLY A 25 0.08 22.62 6.11
N VAL A 26 1.00 22.98 5.21
CA VAL A 26 1.89 24.15 5.37
C VAL A 26 1.07 25.45 5.46
N ARG A 27 0.00 25.57 4.68
CA ARG A 27 -0.90 26.73 4.75
C ARG A 27 -1.73 26.75 6.03
N PHE A 28 -2.10 25.58 6.55
CA PHE A 28 -2.76 25.49 7.86
C PHE A 28 -1.83 25.91 9.00
N THR A 29 -0.54 25.56 8.95
CA THR A 29 0.46 26.05 9.92
C THR A 29 0.62 27.57 9.87
N ALA A 30 0.46 28.18 8.68
CA ALA A 30 0.48 29.63 8.49
C ALA A 30 -0.83 30.33 8.89
N GLY A 31 -1.85 29.59 9.34
CA GLY A 31 -3.14 30.13 9.77
C GLY A 31 -4.10 30.50 8.63
N GLU A 32 -3.84 30.04 7.40
CA GLU A 32 -4.71 30.35 6.26
C GLU A 32 -6.12 29.74 6.40
N LYS A 33 -7.12 30.45 5.86
CA LYS A 33 -8.51 29.99 5.85
C LYS A 33 -8.71 28.89 4.81
N THR A 34 -9.47 27.85 5.17
CA THR A 34 -9.83 26.71 4.31
C THR A 34 -10.29 27.11 2.91
N ALA A 35 -11.10 28.17 2.77
CA ALA A 35 -11.62 28.62 1.48
C ALA A 35 -10.53 29.17 0.54
N ALA A 36 -9.52 29.87 1.08
CA ALA A 36 -8.38 30.36 0.30
C ALA A 36 -7.51 29.18 -0.17
N VAL A 37 -7.20 28.26 0.75
CA VAL A 37 -6.46 27.03 0.45
C VAL A 37 -7.17 26.19 -0.62
N ALA A 38 -8.49 26.06 -0.55
CA ALA A 38 -9.29 25.32 -1.53
C ALA A 38 -9.24 25.94 -2.93
N LYS A 39 -9.36 27.27 -3.00
CA LYS A 39 -9.30 28.03 -4.26
C LYS A 39 -7.93 27.86 -4.93
N ASP A 40 -6.86 28.03 -4.17
CA ASP A 40 -5.49 27.99 -4.70
C ASP A 40 -5.09 26.58 -5.13
N LEU A 41 -5.46 25.57 -4.34
CA LEU A 41 -5.17 24.16 -4.66
C LEU A 41 -6.17 23.55 -5.66
N ARG A 42 -7.18 24.31 -6.11
CA ARG A 42 -8.27 23.87 -7.00
C ARG A 42 -8.96 22.59 -6.53
N VAL A 43 -9.20 22.48 -5.23
CA VAL A 43 -9.90 21.36 -4.60
C VAL A 43 -11.18 21.84 -3.91
N SER A 44 -12.13 20.92 -3.70
CA SER A 44 -13.35 21.26 -2.96
C SER A 44 -13.05 21.70 -1.52
N VAL A 45 -13.79 22.70 -1.03
CA VAL A 45 -13.72 23.18 0.36
C VAL A 45 -13.90 22.02 1.34
N ARG A 46 -14.86 21.13 1.09
CA ARG A 46 -15.11 19.93 1.92
C ARG A 46 -13.90 19.02 2.07
N SER A 47 -13.07 18.89 1.03
CA SER A 47 -11.83 18.10 1.11
C SER A 47 -10.80 18.76 2.01
N VAL A 48 -10.66 20.09 1.90
CA VAL A 48 -9.74 20.88 2.72
C VAL A 48 -10.20 20.91 4.18
N GLU A 49 -11.50 20.97 4.46
CA GLU A 49 -12.03 20.86 5.84
C GLU A 49 -11.68 19.51 6.47
N ARG A 50 -11.84 18.42 5.71
CA ARG A 50 -11.46 17.08 6.16
C ARG A 50 -9.96 17.00 6.46
N TRP A 51 -9.12 17.57 5.61
CA TRP A 51 -7.67 17.65 5.84
C TRP A 51 -7.34 18.51 7.06
N ARG A 52 -8.00 19.65 7.24
CA ARG A 52 -7.78 20.53 8.38
C ARG A 52 -8.13 19.86 9.70
N ARG A 53 -9.20 19.05 9.73
CA ARG A 53 -9.53 18.24 10.90
C ARG A 53 -8.45 17.21 11.20
N ALA A 54 -8.05 16.42 10.20
CA ALA A 54 -6.97 15.44 10.36
C ALA A 54 -5.65 16.10 10.81
N TRP A 55 -5.32 17.27 10.26
CA TRP A 55 -4.14 18.05 10.64
C TRP A 55 -4.20 18.58 12.07
N ARG A 56 -5.39 18.96 12.58
CA ARG A 56 -5.53 19.35 13.99
C ARG A 56 -5.33 18.17 14.95
N GLU A 57 -5.67 16.95 14.52
CA GLU A 57 -5.59 15.74 15.33
C GLU A 57 -4.19 15.10 15.28
N GLY A 58 -3.49 15.15 14.14
CA GLY A 58 -2.21 14.45 13.94
C GLY A 58 -1.17 15.21 13.11
N GLY A 59 -1.32 16.53 12.96
CA GLY A 59 -0.35 17.39 12.29
C GLY A 59 -0.13 17.05 10.81
N MET A 60 1.09 17.29 10.33
CA MET A 60 1.49 17.03 8.94
C MET A 60 1.46 15.53 8.59
N GLU A 61 1.73 14.66 9.56
CA GLU A 61 1.73 13.20 9.36
C GLU A 61 0.34 12.70 8.99
N ALA A 62 -0.71 13.25 9.58
CA ALA A 62 -2.09 12.89 9.27
C ALA A 62 -2.52 13.24 7.84
N LEU A 63 -1.74 14.06 7.13
CA LEU A 63 -1.99 14.44 5.73
C LEU A 63 -1.27 13.53 4.73
N ARG A 64 -0.30 12.74 5.19
CA ARG A 64 0.43 11.78 4.36
C ARG A 64 -0.49 10.69 3.85
N SER A 65 -0.12 10.07 2.74
CA SER A 65 -0.90 8.95 2.20
C SER A 65 -0.70 7.72 3.06
N ALA A 66 -1.79 7.09 3.51
CA ALA A 66 -1.76 5.79 4.18
C ALA A 66 -1.37 4.61 3.25
N GLY A 67 -0.66 4.89 2.14
CA GLY A 67 -0.33 3.90 1.13
C GLY A 67 -1.50 3.53 0.19
N PRO A 68 -1.35 2.45 -0.61
CA PRO A 68 -2.42 1.92 -1.44
C PRO A 68 -3.56 1.42 -0.56
N ALA A 69 -4.82 1.72 -0.92
CA ALA A 69 -5.99 1.13 -0.26
C ALA A 69 -6.02 -0.42 -0.31
N ASN A 70 -5.21 -1.01 -1.20
CA ASN A 70 -5.02 -2.45 -1.37
C ASN A 70 -3.57 -2.88 -1.07
N SER A 71 -2.89 -2.24 -0.11
CA SER A 71 -1.61 -2.76 0.37
C SER A 71 -1.80 -4.24 0.74
N PRO A 72 -1.01 -5.17 0.17
CA PRO A 72 -1.17 -6.57 0.50
C PRO A 72 -1.01 -6.72 2.02
N THR A 73 -1.81 -7.59 2.63
CA THR A 73 -1.77 -7.92 4.07
C THR A 73 -0.39 -8.44 4.53
N VAL A 74 0.55 -8.62 3.59
CA VAL A 74 1.89 -9.13 3.80
C VAL A 74 2.88 -7.97 3.74
N THR A 75 3.59 -7.73 4.84
CA THR A 75 4.67 -6.74 4.91
C THR A 75 5.89 -7.18 4.09
N ASP A 76 6.78 -6.26 3.72
CA ASP A 76 8.00 -6.63 2.96
C ASP A 76 8.88 -7.63 3.73
N SER A 77 8.93 -7.55 5.07
CA SER A 77 9.63 -8.54 5.90
C SER A 77 8.97 -9.93 5.83
N GLN A 78 7.65 -10.00 5.80
CA GLN A 78 6.93 -11.26 5.61
C GLN A 78 7.12 -11.81 4.19
N PHE A 79 7.27 -10.93 3.20
CA PHE A 79 7.59 -11.29 1.83
C PHE A 79 9.00 -11.89 1.71
N ALA A 80 10.00 -11.29 2.36
CA ALA A 80 11.37 -11.85 2.40
C ALA A 80 11.42 -13.25 3.04
N VAL A 81 10.65 -13.47 4.11
CA VAL A 81 10.50 -14.82 4.71
C VAL A 81 9.84 -15.78 3.72
N LEU A 82 8.83 -15.34 2.96
CA LEU A 82 8.20 -16.17 1.94
C LEU A 82 9.20 -16.54 0.82
N GLU A 83 9.99 -15.61 0.31
CA GLU A 83 11.01 -15.89 -0.71
C GLU A 83 12.04 -16.91 -0.22
N ALA A 84 12.54 -16.75 1.01
CA ALA A 84 13.46 -17.71 1.61
C ALA A 84 12.83 -19.12 1.74
N GLU A 85 11.55 -19.20 2.09
CA GLU A 85 10.84 -20.48 2.20
C GLU A 85 10.51 -21.10 0.83
N LEU A 86 10.27 -20.29 -0.20
CA LEU A 86 10.08 -20.77 -1.58
C LEU A 86 11.41 -21.26 -2.18
N GLY A 87 12.53 -20.62 -1.84
CA GLY A 87 13.88 -21.01 -2.25
C GLY A 87 14.35 -22.35 -1.66
N LYS A 88 13.79 -22.78 -0.52
CA LYS A 88 14.04 -24.11 0.07
C LYS A 88 13.40 -25.25 -0.74
N GLY A 89 12.51 -24.93 -1.68
CA GLY A 89 11.82 -25.88 -2.53
C GLY A 89 10.59 -26.53 -1.85
N PRO A 90 9.65 -27.08 -2.65
CA PRO A 90 8.39 -27.60 -2.13
C PRO A 90 8.53 -28.84 -1.23
N SER A 91 9.56 -29.65 -1.45
CA SER A 91 9.79 -30.90 -0.71
C SER A 91 10.02 -30.66 0.78
N VAL A 92 10.68 -29.55 1.14
CA VAL A 92 10.88 -29.12 2.55
C VAL A 92 9.55 -28.81 3.25
N HIS A 93 8.51 -28.49 2.49
CA HIS A 93 7.17 -28.21 3.01
C HIS A 93 6.24 -29.43 2.98
N GLY A 94 6.77 -30.60 2.60
CA GLY A 94 6.04 -31.86 2.53
C GLY A 94 5.17 -32.01 1.30
N PHE A 95 5.56 -31.40 0.17
CA PHE A 95 4.91 -31.63 -1.13
C PHE A 95 5.66 -32.70 -1.93
N ASP A 96 4.92 -33.62 -2.55
CA ASP A 96 5.46 -34.80 -3.25
C ASP A 96 6.19 -34.49 -4.56
N ASP A 97 6.05 -33.27 -5.09
CA ASP A 97 6.69 -32.85 -6.33
C ASP A 97 7.32 -31.45 -6.18
N GLU A 98 8.34 -31.15 -7.01
CA GLU A 98 9.11 -29.91 -6.96
C GLU A 98 8.41 -28.68 -7.60
N ARG A 99 7.08 -28.73 -7.80
CA ARG A 99 6.35 -27.61 -8.42
C ARG A 99 5.70 -26.68 -7.40
N TRP A 100 5.96 -25.39 -7.54
CA TRP A 100 5.21 -24.36 -6.83
C TRP A 100 3.91 -24.03 -7.58
N THR A 101 2.78 -24.38 -6.98
CA THR A 101 1.46 -23.91 -7.43
C THR A 101 0.98 -22.78 -6.50
N LEU A 102 0.11 -21.90 -7.01
CA LEU A 102 -0.42 -20.77 -6.21
C LEU A 102 -1.09 -21.22 -4.91
N VAL A 103 -1.75 -22.39 -4.92
CA VAL A 103 -2.40 -23.00 -3.75
C VAL A 103 -1.35 -23.51 -2.73
N ARG A 104 -0.22 -24.02 -3.19
CA ARG A 104 0.89 -24.42 -2.31
C ARG A 104 1.56 -23.21 -1.69
N VAL A 105 1.82 -22.16 -2.47
CA VAL A 105 2.33 -20.89 -1.96
C VAL A 105 1.36 -20.32 -0.91
N GLN A 106 0.05 -20.35 -1.17
CA GLN A 106 -0.97 -19.95 -0.18
C GLN A 106 -0.90 -20.78 1.10
N THR A 107 -0.64 -22.09 1.01
CA THR A 107 -0.50 -23.00 2.15
C THR A 107 0.73 -22.66 2.98
N VAL A 108 1.87 -22.36 2.34
CA VAL A 108 3.09 -21.92 3.02
C VAL A 108 2.87 -20.57 3.72
N ILE A 109 2.23 -19.60 3.05
CA ILE A 109 1.86 -18.31 3.65
C ILE A 109 0.99 -18.52 4.90
N ARG A 110 -0.01 -19.41 4.82
CA ARG A 110 -0.90 -19.69 5.96
C ARG A 110 -0.15 -20.35 7.12
N ARG A 111 0.78 -21.27 6.84
CA ARG A 111 1.56 -21.98 7.86
C ARG A 111 2.62 -21.10 8.53
N ARG A 112 3.34 -20.29 7.74
CA ARG A 112 4.51 -19.50 8.20
C ARG A 112 4.13 -18.10 8.66
N LEU A 113 3.26 -17.42 7.93
CA LEU A 113 2.90 -16.03 8.19
C LEU A 113 1.57 -15.91 8.96
N ARG A 114 0.83 -17.01 9.13
CA ARG A 114 -0.52 -17.04 9.74
C ARG A 114 -1.51 -16.07 9.09
N VAL A 115 -1.27 -15.70 7.84
CA VAL A 115 -2.14 -14.81 7.05
C VAL A 115 -2.99 -15.63 6.08
N GLY A 116 -4.30 -15.39 6.08
CA GLY A 116 -5.22 -15.96 5.11
C GLY A 116 -5.32 -15.08 3.88
N LEU A 117 -4.67 -15.46 2.77
CA LEU A 117 -4.77 -14.75 1.49
C LEU A 117 -5.62 -15.56 0.49
N SER A 118 -6.30 -14.88 -0.42
CA SER A 118 -6.92 -15.53 -1.59
C SER A 118 -5.86 -15.91 -2.64
N VAL A 119 -6.15 -16.90 -3.48
CA VAL A 119 -5.25 -17.31 -4.59
C VAL A 119 -4.94 -16.14 -5.54
N ALA A 120 -5.94 -15.29 -5.83
CA ALA A 120 -5.75 -14.08 -6.64
C ALA A 120 -4.83 -13.06 -5.95
N THR A 121 -4.87 -12.96 -4.62
CA THR A 121 -3.94 -12.12 -3.86
C THR A 121 -2.53 -12.70 -3.87
N VAL A 122 -2.37 -14.01 -3.76
CA VAL A 122 -1.07 -14.69 -3.87
C VAL A 122 -0.44 -14.47 -5.25
N TRP A 123 -1.22 -14.59 -6.33
CA TRP A 123 -0.72 -14.30 -7.67
C TRP A 123 -0.28 -12.83 -7.84
N ARG A 124 -1.06 -11.88 -7.32
CA ARG A 124 -0.68 -10.45 -7.31
C ARG A 124 0.59 -10.19 -6.49
N LEU A 125 0.75 -10.90 -5.37
CA LEU A 125 1.92 -10.82 -4.52
C LEU A 125 3.18 -11.31 -5.27
N LEU A 126 3.09 -12.44 -5.97
CA LEU A 126 4.19 -13.02 -6.75
C LEU A 126 4.52 -12.25 -8.03
N LYS A 127 3.56 -11.50 -8.60
CA LYS A 127 3.76 -10.65 -9.77
C LYS A 127 4.44 -9.31 -9.47
N ARG A 128 4.68 -9.00 -8.19
CA ARG A 128 5.41 -7.79 -7.83
C ARG A 128 6.84 -7.94 -8.34
N PRO A 129 7.36 -7.04 -9.20
CA PRO A 129 8.79 -7.04 -9.49
C PRO A 129 9.51 -6.92 -8.15
N CYS A 130 10.51 -7.79 -7.92
CA CYS A 130 11.40 -7.75 -6.78
C CYS A 130 11.79 -6.29 -6.56
N SER A 131 11.26 -5.67 -5.50
CA SER A 131 11.52 -4.27 -5.20
C SER A 131 12.87 -4.25 -4.47
N PRO A 132 13.93 -3.64 -5.02
CA PRO A 132 15.26 -3.66 -4.43
C PRO A 132 15.37 -2.67 -3.26
N GLU A 133 14.47 -2.74 -2.29
CA GLU A 133 14.55 -1.97 -1.04
C GLU A 133 14.59 -2.90 0.17
N ALA A 134 15.65 -3.70 0.24
CA ALA A 134 16.04 -4.38 1.46
C ALA A 134 17.57 -4.57 1.50
N THR A 135 18.33 -3.51 1.23
CA THR A 135 19.74 -3.44 1.64
C THR A 135 20.04 -2.05 2.18
N ALA A 136 19.79 -1.87 3.47
CA ALA A 136 20.36 -0.79 4.26
C ALA A 136 20.50 -1.26 5.71
N LYS A 137 21.49 -2.14 5.95
CA LYS A 137 22.44 -1.99 7.05
C LYS A 137 23.65 -2.88 6.85
#